data_AF-A0AAE7BHU5-F1
#
_entry.id   AF-A0AAE7BHU5-F1
#
_cell.length_a   1.000
_cell.length_b   1.000
_cell.length_c   1.000
_cell.angle_alpha   90.00
_cell.angle_beta   90.00
_cell.angle_gamma   90.00
#
_symmetry.space_group_name_H-M   'P 1'
#
loop_
_entity.id
_entity.type
_entity.pdbx_description
1 polymer ?
#
loop_
_entity_poly.entity_id
_entity_poly.type
_entity_poly.pdbx_seq_one_letter_code
_entity_poly.pdbx_strand_id
1 'polypeptide(L)'
;MLQKYIDSLPDDIGEQYFDIVRNFFLWEDYKYDIEKNAKEAGVRTLMNALKEHISIEIPTRDNKRYKNIEELEEHNLTNNLLLEMIIRNKEFKKIIWYLEVVESGIENNSLIENEKKYKELQFILIKKFGFDAKDKLKLIAYHPYINEKIGEVLGNVNNESLILNPPFISDVDNGLRRVIDFYLKKNELYVLILPTNYKIISNEDAKNIDAIRLFAKIISSVTNEEDYILLSEYEKNQQYFKRVDNLIYFLPKSRTEKLNSVDDDFIENNLNLLGIPVVTFGTKKVVSLSENPFPLELLDKEFVLSLSEDETLDAYFRETIIKPILPKLKFINSKRVTSTINPNVSSDEVNSIILNIQNNATKIKSFSEIFDIEIEKTEAVRKSKNIALKNKQIRNKDYADAFYIYDLYHMIGNKFNNLIKKLEDEAAINIKKVEKSPNFETKERKKGEKDKINKLLKKNLSLFSKVYLDIEIQKITNLEISKIRGLHSLMKEYIEECKFKNII
;
A
#
# COMPACT_ATOMS: atom_id res chain seq x y z
N MET A 1 -16.44 18.20 -17.20
CA MET A 1 -15.52 17.85 -18.32
C MET A 1 -14.58 16.73 -17.88
N LEU A 2 -13.92 16.86 -16.73
CA LEU A 2 -12.99 15.87 -16.18
C LEU A 2 -13.57 14.46 -15.94
N GLN A 3 -14.79 14.33 -15.41
CA GLN A 3 -15.41 13.01 -15.22
C GLN A 3 -15.57 12.25 -16.55
N LYS A 4 -15.98 12.93 -17.63
CA LYS A 4 -16.08 12.30 -18.96
C LYS A 4 -14.71 11.82 -19.47
N TYR A 5 -13.64 12.53 -19.12
CA TYR A 5 -12.29 12.11 -19.43
C TYR A 5 -11.90 10.86 -18.63
N ILE A 6 -12.14 10.84 -17.31
CA ILE A 6 -11.92 9.66 -16.45
C ILE A 6 -12.70 8.44 -16.98
N ASP A 7 -13.95 8.64 -17.39
CA ASP A 7 -14.80 7.60 -17.95
C ASP A 7 -14.29 7.09 -19.32
N SER A 8 -13.51 7.91 -20.04
CA SER A 8 -12.90 7.54 -21.33
C SER A 8 -11.57 6.79 -21.20
N LEU A 9 -10.95 6.80 -20.02
CA LEU A 9 -9.69 6.09 -19.77
C LEU A 9 -9.92 4.57 -19.83
N PRO A 10 -8.91 3.79 -20.30
CA PRO A 10 -8.98 2.32 -20.28
C PRO A 10 -9.37 1.79 -18.90
N ASP A 11 -10.21 0.76 -18.87
CA ASP A 11 -10.76 0.21 -17.62
C ASP A 11 -9.70 -0.35 -16.67
N ASP A 12 -8.58 -0.81 -17.22
CA ASP A 12 -7.49 -1.46 -16.51
C ASP A 12 -6.35 -0.52 -16.14
N ILE A 13 -6.32 0.74 -16.59
CA ILE A 13 -5.16 1.63 -16.40
C ILE A 13 -4.84 1.88 -14.92
N GLY A 14 -5.88 2.02 -14.09
CA GLY A 14 -5.73 2.16 -12.64
C GLY A 14 -5.26 0.86 -11.98
N GLU A 15 -5.70 -0.31 -12.48
CA GLU A 15 -5.23 -1.61 -11.98
C GLU A 15 -3.75 -1.79 -12.29
N GLN A 16 -3.32 -1.50 -13.52
CA GLN A 16 -1.93 -1.57 -13.94
C GLN A 16 -1.03 -0.66 -13.09
N TYR A 17 -1.47 0.57 -12.81
CA TYR A 17 -0.74 1.46 -11.91
C TYR A 17 -0.57 0.87 -10.51
N PHE A 18 -1.65 0.34 -9.92
CA PHE A 18 -1.59 -0.30 -8.61
C PHE A 18 -0.69 -1.54 -8.61
N ASP A 19 -0.65 -2.31 -9.70
CA ASP A 19 0.24 -3.46 -9.83
C ASP A 19 1.73 -3.05 -9.89
N ILE A 20 2.05 -1.88 -10.48
CA ILE A 20 3.41 -1.33 -10.52
C ILE A 20 3.87 -0.87 -9.13
N VAL A 21 3.01 -0.18 -8.39
CA VAL A 21 3.37 0.35 -7.06
C VAL A 21 3.24 -0.69 -5.93
N ARG A 22 2.73 -1.89 -6.25
CA ARG A 22 2.57 -2.96 -5.26
C ARG A 22 3.89 -3.64 -4.96
N ASN A 23 4.11 -3.90 -3.67
CA ASN A 23 5.18 -4.76 -3.20
C ASN A 23 4.60 -6.11 -2.78
N PHE A 24 4.71 -7.11 -3.66
CA PHE A 24 4.12 -8.44 -3.46
C PHE A 24 4.91 -9.30 -2.44
N PHE A 25 4.18 -10.06 -1.63
CA PHE A 25 4.71 -11.05 -0.69
C PHE A 25 3.67 -12.16 -0.41
N LEU A 26 4.09 -13.43 -0.29
CA LEU A 26 3.18 -14.58 -0.04
C LEU A 26 2.09 -14.81 -1.09
N TRP A 27 2.52 -15.00 -2.34
CA TRP A 27 1.68 -15.42 -3.45
C TRP A 27 1.99 -16.87 -3.81
N GLU A 28 0.99 -17.58 -4.33
CA GLU A 28 1.11 -18.98 -4.76
C GLU A 28 0.77 -19.13 -6.24
N ASP A 29 1.45 -20.08 -6.89
CA ASP A 29 1.18 -20.45 -8.28
C ASP A 29 -0.15 -21.18 -8.38
N TYR A 30 -1.15 -20.53 -8.97
CA TYR A 30 -2.40 -21.16 -9.35
C TYR A 30 -2.37 -21.59 -10.82
N LYS A 31 -2.68 -22.88 -11.03
CA LYS A 31 -2.79 -23.49 -12.36
C LYS A 31 -4.18 -24.04 -12.59
N TYR A 32 -4.83 -23.59 -13.67
CA TYR A 32 -6.08 -24.16 -14.12
C TYR A 32 -5.82 -25.24 -15.18
N ASP A 33 -6.11 -26.49 -14.84
CA ASP A 33 -5.92 -27.64 -15.73
C ASP A 33 -7.07 -27.76 -16.73
N ILE A 34 -6.91 -27.10 -17.88
CA ILE A 34 -7.91 -27.08 -18.96
C ILE A 34 -8.16 -28.50 -19.49
N GLU A 35 -7.14 -29.35 -19.61
CA GLU A 35 -7.29 -30.69 -20.18
C GLU A 35 -8.09 -31.61 -19.27
N LYS A 36 -7.78 -31.60 -17.96
CA LYS A 36 -8.54 -32.34 -16.96
C LYS A 36 -9.99 -31.87 -16.94
N ASN A 37 -10.22 -30.57 -16.84
CA ASN A 37 -11.57 -30.00 -16.80
C ASN A 37 -12.36 -30.28 -18.09
N ALA A 38 -11.70 -30.28 -19.25
CA ALA A 38 -12.32 -30.66 -20.52
C ALA A 38 -12.73 -32.14 -20.55
N LYS A 39 -11.90 -33.05 -20.04
CA LYS A 39 -12.23 -34.48 -19.92
C LYS A 39 -13.44 -34.70 -19.02
N GLU A 40 -13.46 -34.06 -17.85
CA GLU A 40 -14.58 -34.13 -16.89
C GLU A 40 -15.88 -33.55 -17.49
N ALA A 41 -15.77 -32.48 -18.28
CA ALA A 41 -16.90 -31.85 -18.97
C ALA A 41 -17.36 -32.59 -20.25
N GLY A 42 -16.68 -33.66 -20.66
CA GLY A 42 -16.96 -34.38 -21.92
C GLY A 42 -16.62 -33.58 -23.20
N VAL A 43 -15.75 -32.59 -23.09
CA VAL A 43 -15.24 -31.80 -24.23
C VAL A 43 -14.06 -32.53 -24.88
N ARG A 44 -14.35 -33.23 -25.98
CA ARG A 44 -13.36 -34.08 -26.69
C ARG A 44 -12.42 -33.30 -27.61
N THR A 45 -12.78 -32.07 -28.00
CA THR A 45 -12.02 -31.28 -28.97
C THR A 45 -11.83 -29.88 -28.43
N LEU A 46 -10.56 -29.50 -28.26
CA LEU A 46 -10.16 -28.18 -27.79
C LEU A 46 -9.81 -27.27 -28.97
N MET A 47 -10.18 -26.00 -28.86
CA MET A 47 -9.72 -24.96 -29.78
C MET A 47 -8.25 -24.60 -29.52
N ASN A 48 -7.54 -24.03 -30.50
CA ASN A 48 -6.11 -23.80 -30.37
C ASN A 48 -5.77 -22.76 -29.29
N ALA A 49 -6.65 -21.79 -29.06
CA ALA A 49 -6.53 -20.81 -27.98
C ALA A 49 -6.38 -21.44 -26.59
N LEU A 50 -6.74 -22.71 -26.41
CA LEU A 50 -6.65 -23.45 -25.15
C LEU A 50 -5.41 -24.33 -25.01
N LYS A 51 -4.48 -24.27 -25.97
CA LYS A 51 -3.18 -24.94 -25.85
C LYS A 51 -2.25 -24.25 -24.85
N GLU A 52 -2.58 -23.03 -24.43
CA GLU A 52 -1.89 -22.31 -23.35
C GLU A 52 -2.48 -22.70 -21.99
N HIS A 53 -1.62 -23.01 -21.01
CA HIS A 53 -2.03 -23.21 -19.63
C HIS A 53 -2.34 -21.87 -18.96
N ILE A 54 -3.37 -21.81 -18.11
CA ILE A 54 -3.52 -20.68 -17.19
C ILE A 54 -2.55 -20.92 -16.04
N SER A 55 -1.53 -20.07 -15.96
CA SER A 55 -0.68 -19.93 -14.79
C SER A 55 -0.77 -18.48 -14.34
N ILE A 56 -1.25 -18.27 -13.12
CA ILE A 56 -1.23 -16.96 -12.47
C ILE A 56 -0.80 -17.13 -11.03
N GLU A 57 -0.17 -16.10 -10.48
CA GLU A 57 0.03 -16.01 -9.05
C GLU A 57 -1.26 -15.45 -8.41
N ILE A 58 -1.70 -16.06 -7.32
CA ILE A 58 -2.80 -15.56 -6.48
C ILE A 58 -2.30 -15.34 -5.06
N PRO A 59 -2.85 -14.38 -4.30
CA PRO A 59 -2.47 -14.21 -2.92
C PRO A 59 -2.89 -15.45 -2.11
N THR A 60 -2.05 -15.88 -1.18
CA THR A 60 -2.43 -16.89 -0.20
C THR A 60 -3.43 -16.30 0.80
N ARG A 61 -4.28 -17.14 1.42
CA ARG A 61 -5.17 -16.68 2.49
C ARG A 61 -4.43 -16.10 3.70
N ASP A 62 -3.19 -16.53 3.89
CA ASP A 62 -2.26 -16.08 4.93
C ASP A 62 -1.54 -14.75 4.61
N ASN A 63 -1.77 -14.17 3.44
CA ASN A 63 -1.19 -12.90 3.04
C ASN A 63 -1.55 -11.77 4.03
N LYS A 64 -0.61 -10.86 4.28
CA LYS A 64 -0.78 -9.78 5.26
C LYS A 64 -1.98 -8.88 4.94
N ARG A 65 -2.38 -8.76 3.67
CA ARG A 65 -3.60 -8.03 3.28
C ARG A 65 -4.87 -8.55 3.97
N TYR A 66 -4.96 -9.86 4.24
CA TYR A 66 -6.12 -10.46 4.90
C TYR A 66 -5.92 -10.58 6.41
N LYS A 67 -4.71 -10.96 6.85
CA LYS A 67 -4.38 -11.02 8.28
C LYS A 67 -4.59 -9.70 8.99
N ASN A 68 -4.24 -8.59 8.33
CA ASN A 68 -4.45 -7.26 8.88
C ASN A 68 -5.94 -6.95 9.18
N ILE A 69 -6.86 -7.50 8.39
CA ILE A 69 -8.31 -7.33 8.60
C ILE A 69 -8.77 -8.14 9.81
N GLU A 70 -8.23 -9.36 10.00
CA GLU A 70 -8.51 -10.21 11.17
C GLU A 70 -8.14 -9.53 12.49
N GLU A 71 -7.01 -8.82 12.49
CA GLU A 71 -6.40 -8.17 13.63
C GLU A 71 -7.00 -6.77 13.96
N LEU A 72 -8.04 -6.34 13.24
CA LEU A 72 -8.66 -5.02 13.44
C LEU A 72 -9.36 -4.88 14.79
N GLU A 73 -9.07 -3.79 15.49
CA GLU A 73 -9.84 -3.36 16.66
C GLU A 73 -11.17 -2.73 16.27
N GLU A 74 -12.19 -2.85 17.13
CA GLU A 74 -13.56 -2.34 16.87
C GLU A 74 -13.57 -0.86 16.48
N HIS A 75 -12.80 -0.04 17.19
CA HIS A 75 -12.73 1.41 16.96
C HIS A 75 -12.07 1.78 15.61
N ASN A 76 -11.37 0.84 14.97
CA ASN A 76 -10.70 1.03 13.68
C ASN A 76 -11.40 0.26 12.55
N LEU A 77 -12.32 -0.65 12.86
CA LEU A 77 -12.92 -1.58 11.91
C LEU A 77 -13.62 -0.87 10.75
N THR A 78 -14.56 0.03 11.05
CA THR A 78 -15.37 0.73 10.03
C THR A 78 -14.53 1.48 9.00
N ASN A 79 -13.58 2.32 9.43
CA ASN A 79 -12.76 3.12 8.50
C ASN A 79 -11.87 2.21 7.65
N ASN A 80 -11.28 1.16 8.24
CA ASN A 80 -10.39 0.27 7.52
C ASN A 80 -11.14 -0.63 6.53
N LEU A 81 -12.33 -1.15 6.87
CA LEU A 81 -13.15 -1.89 5.90
C LEU A 81 -13.55 -1.01 4.71
N LEU A 82 -13.88 0.25 4.95
CA LEU A 82 -14.16 1.21 3.87
C LEU A 82 -12.92 1.46 3.00
N LEU A 83 -11.74 1.61 3.61
CA LEU A 83 -10.48 1.70 2.87
C LEU A 83 -10.27 0.47 1.98
N GLU A 84 -10.41 -0.74 2.54
CA GLU A 84 -10.28 -2.01 1.81
C GLU A 84 -11.24 -2.08 0.60
N MET A 85 -12.44 -1.51 0.71
CA MET A 85 -13.39 -1.44 -0.39
C MET A 85 -13.00 -0.41 -1.46
N ILE A 86 -12.68 0.83 -1.07
CA ILE A 86 -12.40 1.88 -2.06
C ILE A 86 -11.10 1.60 -2.83
N ILE A 87 -10.08 1.04 -2.19
CA ILE A 87 -8.81 0.73 -2.88
C ILE A 87 -8.95 -0.38 -3.91
N ARG A 88 -10.01 -1.20 -3.82
CA ARG A 88 -10.35 -2.23 -4.79
C ARG A 88 -11.24 -1.72 -5.93
N ASN A 89 -11.91 -0.58 -5.72
CA ASN A 89 -12.79 0.02 -6.72
C ASN A 89 -12.01 0.52 -7.95
N LYS A 90 -12.47 0.17 -9.16
CA LYS A 90 -11.81 0.52 -10.42
C LYS A 90 -11.79 2.02 -10.68
N GLU A 91 -12.89 2.72 -10.41
CA GLU A 91 -12.97 4.15 -10.61
C GLU A 91 -12.00 4.90 -9.67
N PHE A 92 -11.94 4.49 -8.40
CA PHE A 92 -10.97 5.03 -7.45
C PHE A 92 -9.53 4.86 -7.95
N LYS A 93 -9.15 3.64 -8.40
CA LYS A 93 -7.82 3.36 -8.95
C LYS A 93 -7.51 4.24 -10.17
N LYS A 94 -8.47 4.43 -11.10
CA LYS A 94 -8.29 5.33 -12.26
C LYS A 94 -8.04 6.78 -11.82
N ILE A 95 -8.80 7.26 -10.83
CA ILE A 95 -8.64 8.64 -10.34
C ILE A 95 -7.29 8.83 -9.65
N ILE A 96 -6.84 7.85 -8.85
CA ILE A 96 -5.52 7.89 -8.21
C ILE A 96 -4.39 7.87 -9.25
N TRP A 97 -4.49 7.02 -10.28
CA TRP A 97 -3.54 7.05 -11.41
C TRP A 97 -3.54 8.42 -12.09
N TYR A 98 -4.72 9.00 -12.36
CA TYR A 98 -4.77 10.29 -13.03
C TYR A 98 -4.23 11.43 -12.15
N LEU A 99 -4.42 11.34 -10.83
CA LEU A 99 -3.79 12.24 -9.87
C LEU A 99 -2.25 12.17 -9.96
N GLU A 100 -1.66 10.97 -10.08
CA GLU A 100 -0.22 10.79 -10.32
C GLU A 100 0.25 11.44 -11.62
N VAL A 101 -0.51 11.31 -12.70
CA VAL A 101 -0.19 11.93 -14.00
C VAL A 101 -0.19 13.46 -13.90
N VAL A 102 -1.15 14.05 -13.17
CA VAL A 102 -1.22 15.50 -12.97
C VAL A 102 -0.06 15.99 -12.09
N GLU A 103 0.25 15.28 -11.00
CA GLU A 103 1.34 15.65 -10.09
C GLU A 103 2.74 15.52 -10.72
N SER A 104 2.96 14.47 -11.51
CA SER A 104 4.24 14.24 -12.20
C SER A 104 4.49 15.21 -13.36
N GLY A 105 3.45 15.91 -13.83
CA GLY A 105 3.56 16.86 -14.94
C GLY A 105 3.77 16.21 -16.32
N ILE A 106 3.55 14.90 -16.45
CA ILE A 106 3.77 14.13 -17.70
C ILE A 106 2.96 14.70 -18.88
N GLU A 107 1.79 15.29 -18.62
CA GLU A 107 0.95 15.90 -19.65
C GLU A 107 1.47 17.26 -20.17
N ASN A 108 2.59 17.79 -19.67
CA ASN A 108 3.15 19.09 -20.06
C ASN A 108 2.16 20.27 -19.99
N ASN A 109 1.12 20.19 -19.15
CA ASN A 109 0.20 21.31 -18.93
C ASN A 109 0.91 22.43 -18.15
N SER A 110 0.33 23.63 -18.17
CA SER A 110 0.79 24.71 -17.29
C SER A 110 0.58 24.38 -15.81
N LEU A 111 1.39 24.97 -14.93
CA LEU A 111 1.29 24.77 -13.47
C LEU A 111 -0.12 25.11 -12.95
N ILE A 112 -0.72 26.19 -13.46
CA ILE A 112 -2.06 26.66 -13.09
C ILE A 112 -3.12 25.63 -13.51
N GLU A 113 -2.99 25.02 -14.68
CA GLU A 113 -3.91 23.97 -15.14
C GLU A 113 -3.78 22.69 -14.31
N ASN A 114 -2.55 22.29 -13.95
CA ASN A 114 -2.33 21.14 -13.09
C ASN A 114 -2.91 21.37 -11.68
N GLU A 115 -2.74 22.54 -11.09
CA GLU A 115 -3.37 22.89 -9.80
C GLU A 115 -4.90 22.84 -9.88
N LYS A 116 -5.49 23.34 -10.97
CA LYS A 116 -6.94 23.30 -11.19
C LYS A 116 -7.42 21.85 -11.32
N LYS A 117 -6.76 21.04 -12.15
CA LYS A 117 -7.07 19.60 -12.31
C LYS A 117 -6.95 18.86 -10.99
N TYR A 118 -5.88 19.11 -10.21
CA TYR A 118 -5.68 18.51 -8.89
C TYR A 118 -6.84 18.82 -7.94
N LYS A 119 -7.26 20.09 -7.84
CA LYS A 119 -8.40 20.49 -6.99
C LYS A 119 -9.71 19.84 -7.43
N GLU A 120 -9.95 19.73 -8.74
CA GLU A 120 -11.12 19.03 -9.27
C GLU A 120 -11.09 17.52 -8.94
N LEU A 121 -9.94 16.85 -9.09
CA LEU A 121 -9.76 15.44 -8.72
C LEU A 121 -9.93 15.21 -7.23
N GLN A 122 -9.35 16.07 -6.39
CA GLN A 122 -9.52 16.02 -4.95
C GLN A 122 -11.00 16.15 -4.56
N PHE A 123 -11.73 17.07 -5.19
CA PHE A 123 -13.17 17.20 -4.95
C PHE A 123 -13.95 15.94 -5.34
N ILE A 124 -13.61 15.32 -6.49
CA ILE A 124 -14.22 14.04 -6.91
C ILE A 124 -13.91 12.93 -5.90
N LEU A 125 -12.66 12.80 -5.45
CA LEU A 125 -12.23 11.80 -4.47
C LEU A 125 -12.97 11.95 -3.14
N ILE A 126 -13.06 13.17 -2.62
CA ILE A 126 -13.79 13.45 -1.36
C ILE A 126 -15.28 13.15 -1.55
N LYS A 127 -15.88 13.64 -2.64
CA LYS A 127 -17.32 13.48 -2.90
C LYS A 127 -17.72 12.02 -3.10
N LYS A 128 -16.91 11.24 -3.83
CA LYS A 128 -17.24 9.85 -4.17
C LYS A 128 -16.72 8.84 -3.17
N PHE A 129 -15.57 9.08 -2.55
CA PHE A 129 -14.89 8.06 -1.74
C PHE A 129 -14.57 8.53 -0.32
N GLY A 130 -14.87 9.79 0.01
CA GLY A 130 -14.44 10.40 1.27
C GLY A 130 -12.91 10.51 1.39
N PHE A 131 -12.18 10.32 0.30
CA PHE A 131 -10.72 10.24 0.32
C PHE A 131 -10.10 11.59 0.01
N ASP A 132 -9.13 12.02 0.82
CA ASP A 132 -8.38 13.25 0.58
C ASP A 132 -7.14 12.94 -0.26
N ALA A 133 -7.01 13.59 -1.42
CA ALA A 133 -5.91 13.37 -2.36
C ALA A 133 -4.52 13.45 -1.70
N LYS A 134 -4.35 14.32 -0.70
CA LYS A 134 -3.08 14.48 0.02
C LYS A 134 -2.62 13.23 0.78
N ASP A 135 -3.56 12.33 1.09
CA ASP A 135 -3.28 11.11 1.84
C ASP A 135 -2.93 9.92 0.91
N LYS A 136 -2.83 10.14 -0.41
CA LYS A 136 -2.41 9.14 -1.42
C LYS A 136 -1.10 8.45 -1.04
N LEU A 137 -0.06 9.22 -0.71
CA LEU A 137 1.26 8.66 -0.40
C LEU A 137 1.21 7.75 0.84
N LYS A 138 0.44 8.11 1.86
CA LYS A 138 0.25 7.26 3.04
C LYS A 138 -0.46 5.97 2.70
N LEU A 139 -1.50 6.05 1.86
CA LEU A 139 -2.22 4.87 1.40
C LEU A 139 -1.27 3.90 0.68
N ILE A 140 -0.49 4.39 -0.28
CA ILE A 140 0.45 3.56 -1.06
C ILE A 140 1.56 2.98 -0.17
N ALA A 141 2.13 3.80 0.72
CA ALA A 141 3.24 3.38 1.55
C ALA A 141 2.85 2.36 2.63
N TYR A 142 1.65 2.49 3.22
CA TYR A 142 1.33 1.80 4.47
C TYR A 142 0.17 0.81 4.36
N HIS A 143 -0.71 0.91 3.37
CA HIS A 143 -1.87 0.03 3.32
C HIS A 143 -1.47 -1.40 2.89
N PRO A 144 -1.78 -2.46 3.67
CA PRO A 144 -1.28 -3.82 3.40
C PRO A 144 -1.73 -4.44 2.06
N TYR A 145 -2.85 -3.98 1.49
CA TYR A 145 -3.24 -4.34 0.12
C TYR A 145 -2.26 -3.86 -0.98
N ILE A 146 -1.56 -2.75 -0.74
CA ILE A 146 -0.63 -2.12 -1.68
C ILE A 146 0.81 -2.50 -1.32
N ASN A 147 1.19 -2.37 -0.06
CA ASN A 147 2.53 -2.71 0.42
C ASN A 147 2.49 -3.92 1.35
N GLU A 148 2.53 -5.14 0.82
CA GLU A 148 2.40 -6.37 1.62
C GLU A 148 3.60 -6.61 2.53
N LYS A 149 4.77 -6.06 2.16
CA LYS A 149 5.99 -6.07 2.99
C LYS A 149 5.89 -5.22 4.23
N ILE A 150 4.87 -4.38 4.38
CA ILE A 150 4.69 -3.55 5.57
C ILE A 150 4.60 -4.41 6.84
N GLY A 151 4.09 -5.65 6.73
CA GLY A 151 4.02 -6.60 7.85
C GLY A 151 5.38 -7.04 8.41
N GLU A 152 6.47 -6.90 7.65
CA GLU A 152 7.83 -7.15 8.16
C GLU A 152 8.30 -6.07 9.14
N VAL A 153 7.68 -4.88 9.05
CA VAL A 153 8.09 -3.66 9.76
C VAL A 153 7.06 -3.26 10.82
N LEU A 154 5.77 -3.41 10.51
CA LEU A 154 4.65 -2.99 11.32
C LEU A 154 3.69 -4.16 11.54
N GLY A 155 3.54 -4.55 12.81
CA GLY A 155 2.71 -5.69 13.19
C GLY A 155 1.22 -5.44 12.92
N ASN A 156 0.73 -4.22 13.17
CA ASN A 156 -0.67 -3.86 12.97
C ASN A 156 -0.82 -2.38 12.57
N VAL A 157 -0.59 -2.10 11.28
CA VAL A 157 -0.59 -0.73 10.71
C VAL A 157 -1.85 0.06 11.07
N ASN A 158 -2.99 -0.62 11.16
CA ASN A 158 -4.29 0.02 11.44
C ASN A 158 -4.38 0.60 12.85
N ASN A 159 -3.60 0.07 13.80
CA ASN A 159 -3.58 0.48 15.20
C ASN A 159 -2.40 1.39 15.53
N GLU A 160 -1.53 1.63 14.56
CA GLU A 160 -0.36 2.48 14.74
C GLU A 160 -0.65 3.93 14.37
N SER A 161 0.01 4.84 15.07
CA SER A 161 -0.09 6.28 14.85
C SER A 161 1.29 6.90 14.69
N LEU A 162 1.39 7.85 13.77
CA LEU A 162 2.52 8.76 13.67
C LEU A 162 2.37 9.82 14.73
N ILE A 163 3.42 10.04 15.51
CA ILE A 163 3.48 11.17 16.42
C ILE A 163 4.24 12.29 15.71
N LEU A 164 3.55 13.39 15.43
CA LEU A 164 4.16 14.60 14.87
C LEU A 164 4.38 15.59 16.02
N ASN A 165 5.57 16.19 16.08
CA ASN A 165 6.02 16.99 17.23
C ASN A 165 5.97 16.18 18.54
N PRO A 166 6.75 15.08 18.64
CA PRO A 166 6.88 14.35 19.90
C PRO A 166 7.42 15.27 21.00
N PRO A 167 7.20 14.99 22.29
CA PRO A 167 7.80 15.78 23.36
C PRO A 167 9.34 15.71 23.29
N PHE A 168 10.00 16.79 23.71
CA PHE A 168 11.44 16.95 23.61
C PHE A 168 12.06 17.34 24.95
N ILE A 169 13.37 17.15 25.08
CA ILE A 169 14.17 17.70 26.19
C ILE A 169 14.19 19.23 26.06
N SER A 170 13.77 19.95 27.13
CA SER A 170 13.64 21.42 27.12
C SER A 170 14.96 22.16 27.30
N ASP A 171 15.85 21.60 28.12
CA ASP A 171 17.20 22.09 28.37
C ASP A 171 18.18 21.28 27.53
N VAL A 172 18.51 21.80 26.34
CA VAL A 172 19.35 21.09 25.36
C VAL A 172 20.75 20.86 25.92
N ASP A 173 21.33 21.82 26.64
CA ASP A 173 22.72 21.74 27.10
C ASP A 173 22.87 20.78 28.29
N ASN A 174 21.98 20.85 29.30
CA ASN A 174 22.03 19.91 30.44
C ASN A 174 21.38 18.56 30.13
N GLY A 175 20.33 18.56 29.31
CA GLY A 175 19.57 17.37 28.99
C GLY A 175 20.23 16.47 27.95
N LEU A 176 20.84 17.02 26.88
CA LEU A 176 21.67 16.20 25.99
C LEU A 176 22.87 15.64 26.75
N ARG A 177 23.44 16.39 27.68
CA ARG A 177 24.54 15.89 28.52
C ARG A 177 24.10 14.69 29.36
N ARG A 178 22.92 14.74 29.96
CA ARG A 178 22.33 13.59 30.67
C ARG A 178 22.07 12.40 29.74
N VAL A 179 21.62 12.64 28.50
CA VAL A 179 21.47 11.58 27.49
C VAL A 179 22.82 10.93 27.19
N ILE A 180 23.85 11.74 26.91
CA ILE A 180 25.21 11.28 26.66
C ILE A 180 25.72 10.44 27.83
N ASP A 181 25.60 10.93 29.06
CA ASP A 181 26.05 10.23 30.25
C ASP A 181 25.29 8.92 30.49
N PHE A 182 23.98 8.91 30.23
CA PHE A 182 23.13 7.72 30.37
C PHE A 182 23.56 6.62 29.38
N TYR A 183 23.69 6.95 28.10
CA TYR A 183 24.09 5.97 27.08
C TYR A 183 25.58 5.61 27.16
N LEU A 184 26.43 6.49 27.67
CA LEU A 184 27.82 6.18 27.99
C LEU A 184 27.90 5.13 29.10
N LYS A 185 27.14 5.30 30.20
CA LYS A 185 27.04 4.30 31.29
C LYS A 185 26.50 2.96 30.81
N LYS A 186 25.59 2.96 29.82
CA LYS A 186 25.08 1.73 29.18
C LYS A 186 26.05 1.09 28.17
N ASN A 187 27.20 1.71 27.89
CA ASN A 187 28.10 1.30 26.81
C ASN A 187 27.37 1.22 25.45
N GLU A 188 26.53 2.21 25.21
CA GLU A 188 25.69 2.36 24.02
C GLU A 188 25.77 3.77 23.41
N LEU A 189 26.72 4.60 23.83
CA LEU A 189 27.04 5.83 23.11
C LEU A 189 28.00 5.51 21.95
N TYR A 190 27.69 5.99 20.75
CA TYR A 190 28.49 5.78 19.54
C TYR A 190 29.07 7.08 19.02
N VAL A 191 30.24 7.01 18.39
CA VAL A 191 30.78 8.06 17.51
C VAL A 191 30.77 7.58 16.06
N LEU A 192 30.34 8.45 15.17
CA LEU A 192 30.44 8.27 13.73
C LEU A 192 31.84 8.70 13.26
N ILE A 193 32.63 7.74 12.82
CA ILE A 193 33.95 7.97 12.24
C ILE A 193 33.79 8.17 10.73
N LEU A 194 33.99 9.40 10.30
CA LEU A 194 33.99 9.76 8.89
C LEU A 194 35.24 9.21 8.19
N PRO A 195 35.13 8.75 6.93
CA PRO A 195 36.27 8.35 6.14
C PRO A 195 37.19 9.55 5.90
N THR A 196 38.44 9.45 6.33
CA THR A 196 39.43 10.54 6.20
C THR A 196 40.09 10.62 4.83
N ASN A 197 40.06 9.54 4.04
CA ASN A 197 40.74 9.47 2.75
C ASN A 197 39.92 8.75 1.69
N TYR A 198 39.99 9.28 0.48
CA TYR A 198 39.54 8.60 -0.74
C TYR A 198 40.52 7.50 -1.13
N LYS A 199 40.00 6.39 -1.66
CA LYS A 199 40.79 5.29 -2.21
C LYS A 199 40.72 5.31 -3.73
N ILE A 200 41.86 5.19 -4.40
CA ILE A 200 41.88 5.02 -5.85
C ILE A 200 41.40 3.60 -6.15
N ILE A 201 40.47 3.48 -7.10
CA ILE A 201 39.93 2.19 -7.54
C ILE A 201 40.00 2.09 -9.08
N SER A 202 39.97 0.86 -9.60
CA SER A 202 39.93 0.64 -11.04
C SER A 202 38.53 0.91 -11.62
N ASN A 203 38.47 1.15 -12.94
CA ASN A 203 37.21 1.30 -13.67
C ASN A 203 36.34 0.04 -13.63
N GLU A 204 36.95 -1.15 -13.46
CA GLU A 204 36.19 -2.40 -13.33
C GLU A 204 35.57 -2.54 -11.94
N ASP A 205 36.31 -2.17 -10.90
CA ASP A 205 35.80 -2.18 -9.51
C ASP A 205 34.68 -1.15 -9.31
N ALA A 206 34.77 -0.01 -9.98
CA ALA A 206 33.76 1.05 -9.95
C ALA A 206 32.36 0.58 -10.40
N LYS A 207 32.28 -0.42 -11.30
CA LYS A 207 30.99 -0.94 -11.82
C LYS A 207 30.12 -1.60 -10.76
N ASN A 208 30.72 -2.11 -9.69
CA ASN A 208 30.04 -2.85 -8.62
C ASN A 208 29.89 -2.03 -7.33
N ILE A 209 30.24 -0.74 -7.36
CA ILE A 209 30.21 0.16 -6.21
C ILE A 209 29.03 1.13 -6.38
N ASP A 210 28.42 1.49 -5.24
CA ASP A 210 27.37 2.49 -5.19
C ASP A 210 27.86 3.82 -5.78
N ALA A 211 27.24 4.25 -6.88
CA ALA A 211 27.68 5.39 -7.68
C ALA A 211 27.75 6.70 -6.87
N ILE A 212 26.97 6.79 -5.78
CA ILE A 212 26.98 7.94 -4.88
C ILE A 212 28.29 8.09 -4.07
N ARG A 213 29.20 7.10 -4.15
CA ARG A 213 30.49 7.10 -3.46
C ARG A 213 31.69 7.20 -4.38
N LEU A 214 31.47 7.41 -5.67
CA LEU A 214 32.51 7.57 -6.67
C LEU A 214 32.72 9.05 -6.96
N PHE A 215 33.97 9.47 -6.98
CA PHE A 215 34.38 10.85 -7.10
C PHE A 215 35.48 11.01 -8.14
N ALA A 216 35.49 12.18 -8.78
CA ALA A 216 36.59 12.66 -9.60
C ALA A 216 37.32 13.77 -8.84
N LYS A 217 38.64 13.78 -8.94
CA LYS A 217 39.47 14.85 -8.39
C LYS A 217 39.54 16.03 -9.37
N ILE A 218 39.22 17.22 -8.90
CA ILE A 218 39.11 18.44 -9.68
C ILE A 218 39.91 19.57 -9.02
N ILE A 219 40.15 20.64 -9.76
CA ILE A 219 40.51 21.92 -9.18
C ILE A 219 39.21 22.68 -8.93
N SER A 220 38.94 22.99 -7.66
CA SER A 220 37.77 23.74 -7.25
C SER A 220 37.78 25.11 -7.92
N SER A 221 36.68 25.48 -8.58
CA SER A 221 36.53 26.80 -9.19
C SER A 221 36.35 27.92 -8.17
N VAL A 222 36.10 27.58 -6.90
CA VAL A 222 35.88 28.54 -5.80
C VAL A 222 37.19 28.81 -5.05
N THR A 223 37.92 27.76 -4.67
CA THR A 223 39.14 27.88 -3.85
C THR A 223 40.42 27.79 -4.67
N ASN A 224 40.34 27.32 -5.92
CA ASN A 224 41.47 27.06 -6.80
C ASN A 224 42.47 26.01 -6.25
N GLU A 225 42.00 25.15 -5.34
CA GLU A 225 42.74 24.04 -4.74
C GLU A 225 42.19 22.68 -5.24
N GLU A 226 42.93 21.59 -4.97
CA GLU A 226 42.47 20.24 -5.27
C GLU A 226 41.25 19.87 -4.41
N ASP A 227 40.20 19.37 -5.04
CA ASP A 227 38.96 18.96 -4.38
C ASP A 227 38.35 17.73 -5.06
N TYR A 228 37.30 17.15 -4.48
CA TYR A 228 36.60 15.98 -4.99
C TYR A 228 35.14 16.29 -5.26
N ILE A 229 34.67 15.94 -6.46
CA ILE A 229 33.26 16.05 -6.85
C ILE A 229 32.73 14.66 -7.21
N LEU A 230 31.43 14.40 -6.98
CA LEU A 230 30.80 13.16 -7.42
C LEU A 230 31.09 12.91 -8.90
N LEU A 231 31.50 11.69 -9.23
CA LEU A 231 31.87 11.30 -10.59
C LEU A 231 30.70 11.53 -11.56
N SER A 232 29.49 11.17 -11.15
CA SER A 232 28.27 11.40 -11.95
C SER A 232 27.98 12.88 -12.20
N GLU A 233 28.34 13.75 -11.25
CA GLU A 233 28.10 15.18 -11.38
C GLU A 233 29.17 15.85 -12.24
N TYR A 234 30.41 15.39 -12.12
CA TYR A 234 31.49 15.75 -13.04
C TYR A 234 31.16 15.34 -14.47
N GLU A 235 30.71 14.10 -14.70
CA GLU A 235 30.39 13.59 -16.03
C GLU A 235 29.31 14.40 -16.76
N LYS A 236 28.32 14.92 -16.02
CA LYS A 236 27.27 15.79 -16.56
C LYS A 236 27.74 17.21 -16.89
N ASN A 237 28.81 17.67 -16.22
CA ASN A 237 29.20 19.07 -16.16
C ASN A 237 30.69 19.28 -16.48
N GLN A 238 31.29 18.42 -17.29
CA GLN A 238 32.74 18.40 -17.54
C GLN A 238 33.29 19.76 -18.00
N GLN A 239 32.49 20.54 -18.72
CA GLN A 239 32.83 21.89 -19.19
C GLN A 239 33.09 22.91 -18.07
N TYR A 240 32.58 22.66 -16.86
CA TYR A 240 32.70 23.59 -15.72
C TYR A 240 33.80 23.20 -14.73
N PHE A 241 34.39 22.01 -14.87
CA PHE A 241 35.33 21.46 -13.90
C PHE A 241 36.64 21.06 -14.57
N LYS A 242 37.76 21.58 -14.04
CA LYS A 242 39.08 21.16 -14.47
C LYS A 242 39.51 19.92 -13.69
N ARG A 243 39.56 18.76 -14.36
CA ARG A 243 39.98 17.50 -13.73
C ARG A 243 41.49 17.48 -13.49
N VAL A 244 41.90 16.96 -12.34
CA VAL A 244 43.31 16.84 -11.95
C VAL A 244 43.96 15.62 -12.59
N ASP A 245 43.26 14.48 -12.60
CA ASP A 245 43.72 13.23 -13.19
C ASP A 245 42.53 12.38 -13.68
N ASN A 246 42.79 11.31 -14.42
CA ASN A 246 41.75 10.42 -14.95
C ASN A 246 41.39 9.25 -14.01
N LEU A 247 41.74 9.32 -12.72
CA LEU A 247 41.46 8.27 -11.74
C LEU A 247 40.04 8.40 -11.17
N ILE A 248 39.53 7.29 -10.63
CA ILE A 248 38.27 7.24 -9.88
C ILE A 248 38.61 7.08 -8.40
N TYR A 249 38.03 7.94 -7.60
CA TYR A 249 38.22 8.01 -6.16
C TYR A 249 36.96 7.50 -5.46
N PHE A 250 37.12 6.49 -4.61
CA PHE A 250 36.06 5.90 -3.82
C PHE A 250 36.14 6.41 -2.38
N LEU A 251 35.03 6.92 -1.86
CA LEU A 251 34.90 7.29 -0.45
C LEU A 251 34.40 6.07 0.35
N PRO A 252 35.19 5.49 1.28
CA PRO A 252 34.74 4.36 2.09
C PRO A 252 33.50 4.66 2.93
N LYS A 253 32.76 3.62 3.35
CA LYS A 253 31.66 3.78 4.32
C LYS A 253 32.18 4.32 5.64
N SER A 254 31.48 5.31 6.21
CA SER A 254 31.63 5.70 7.62
C SER A 254 31.40 4.50 8.53
N ARG A 255 32.09 4.48 9.67
CA ARG A 255 31.97 3.43 10.67
C ARG A 255 31.46 4.02 11.97
N THR A 256 30.80 3.21 12.78
CA THR A 256 30.40 3.59 14.13
C THR A 256 31.24 2.82 15.13
N GLU A 257 31.73 3.52 16.15
CA GLU A 257 32.46 2.92 17.28
C GLU A 257 31.79 3.30 18.59
N LYS A 258 31.83 2.38 19.56
CA LYS A 258 31.32 2.66 20.91
C LYS A 258 32.34 3.48 21.69
N LEU A 259 31.86 4.49 22.40
CA LEU A 259 32.69 5.30 23.28
C LEU A 259 32.67 4.70 24.69
N ASN A 260 33.86 4.61 25.29
CA ASN A 260 34.03 4.17 26.68
C ASN A 260 34.18 5.37 27.66
N SER A 261 34.54 6.54 27.14
CA SER A 261 34.67 7.79 27.89
C SER A 261 34.57 8.97 26.92
N VAL A 262 34.00 10.09 27.40
CA VAL A 262 33.95 11.38 26.69
C VAL A 262 34.13 12.51 27.70
N ASP A 263 34.82 13.57 27.30
CA ASP A 263 34.95 14.82 28.05
C ASP A 263 34.19 15.95 27.36
N ASP A 264 34.10 17.10 28.04
CA ASP A 264 33.31 18.26 27.61
C ASP A 264 33.81 18.80 26.27
N ASP A 265 35.12 18.95 26.14
CA ASP A 265 35.78 19.43 24.92
C ASP A 265 35.49 18.50 23.73
N PHE A 266 35.49 17.18 23.95
CA PHE A 266 35.15 16.22 22.90
C PHE A 266 33.69 16.33 22.49
N ILE A 267 32.77 16.44 23.46
CA ILE A 267 31.33 16.56 23.19
C ILE A 267 31.03 17.83 22.40
N GLU A 268 31.57 18.97 22.82
CA GLU A 268 31.35 20.27 22.18
C GLU A 268 31.82 20.25 20.71
N ASN A 269 32.97 19.64 20.44
CA ASN A 269 33.55 19.59 19.10
C ASN A 269 32.97 18.48 18.20
N ASN A 270 32.28 17.48 18.75
CA ASN A 270 31.86 16.27 18.00
C ASN A 270 30.39 15.88 18.20
N LEU A 271 29.53 16.76 18.75
CA LEU A 271 28.12 16.45 19.03
C LEU A 271 27.35 15.90 17.81
N ASN A 272 27.64 16.41 16.62
CA ASN A 272 27.09 15.97 15.33
C ASN A 272 27.56 14.59 14.86
N LEU A 273 28.59 14.05 15.49
CA LEU A 273 29.10 12.71 15.25
C LEU A 273 28.69 11.74 16.36
N LEU A 274 28.17 12.22 17.48
CA LEU A 274 27.66 11.38 18.56
C LEU A 274 26.28 10.84 18.21
N GLY A 275 26.04 9.58 18.54
CA GLY A 275 24.75 8.95 18.32
C GLY A 275 24.43 7.84 19.30
N ILE A 276 23.13 7.57 19.43
CA ILE A 276 22.60 6.53 20.31
C ILE A 276 21.82 5.50 19.49
N PRO A 277 21.75 4.25 19.96
CA PRO A 277 20.95 3.24 19.30
C PRO A 277 19.48 3.50 19.60
N VAL A 278 18.70 3.64 18.55
CA VAL A 278 17.24 3.81 18.64
C VAL A 278 16.57 2.71 17.86
N VAL A 279 15.41 2.28 18.34
CA VAL A 279 14.54 1.34 17.61
C VAL A 279 13.39 2.15 17.04
N THR A 280 13.46 2.45 15.75
CA THR A 280 12.37 3.08 15.01
C THR A 280 11.82 2.08 14.02
N PHE A 281 10.51 1.83 14.02
CA PHE A 281 9.85 0.91 13.08
C PHE A 281 10.52 -0.49 13.07
N GLY A 282 10.79 -1.05 14.27
CA GLY A 282 11.40 -2.38 14.45
C GLY A 282 12.88 -2.50 14.06
N THR A 283 13.49 -1.47 13.48
CA THR A 283 14.90 -1.49 13.05
C THR A 283 15.78 -0.75 14.05
N LYS A 284 16.82 -1.42 14.57
CA LYS A 284 17.85 -0.79 15.40
C LYS A 284 18.80 0.00 14.49
N LYS A 285 18.87 1.32 14.69
CA LYS A 285 19.80 2.21 13.96
C LYS A 285 20.46 3.18 14.95
N VAL A 286 21.61 3.73 14.60
CA VAL A 286 22.23 4.81 15.37
C VAL A 286 21.71 6.15 14.84
N VAL A 287 21.16 6.99 15.72
CA VAL A 287 20.70 8.35 15.38
C VAL A 287 21.59 9.38 16.04
N SER A 288 21.93 10.43 15.28
CA SER A 288 22.76 11.54 15.75
C SER A 288 22.07 12.32 16.87
N LEU A 289 22.82 12.68 17.90
CA LEU A 289 22.38 13.53 19.00
C LEU A 289 22.27 15.03 18.61
N SER A 290 22.73 15.41 17.41
CA SER A 290 22.60 16.80 16.92
C SER A 290 21.22 17.19 16.41
N GLU A 291 20.24 16.29 16.47
CA GLU A 291 18.84 16.63 16.21
C GLU A 291 18.35 17.61 17.29
N ASN A 292 18.06 18.86 16.90
CA ASN A 292 17.58 19.89 17.82
C ASN A 292 16.17 20.35 17.41
N PRO A 293 15.12 20.10 18.22
CA PRO A 293 15.15 19.41 19.52
C PRO A 293 15.16 17.87 19.42
N PHE A 294 15.82 17.18 20.36
CA PHE A 294 15.95 15.72 20.35
C PHE A 294 14.69 15.03 20.91
N PRO A 295 13.99 14.15 20.15
CA PRO A 295 12.73 13.55 20.58
C PRO A 295 12.87 12.60 21.78
N LEU A 296 11.98 12.72 22.79
CA LEU A 296 11.95 11.79 23.93
C LEU A 296 11.58 10.37 23.52
N GLU A 297 10.80 10.19 22.46
CA GLU A 297 10.39 8.87 21.95
C GLU A 297 11.56 8.02 21.44
N LEU A 298 12.68 8.66 21.10
CA LEU A 298 13.90 7.98 20.70
C LEU A 298 14.75 7.53 21.90
N LEU A 299 14.38 7.94 23.12
CA LEU A 299 15.11 7.62 24.33
C LEU A 299 14.51 6.40 25.03
N ASP A 300 15.36 5.64 25.71
CA ASP A 300 14.92 4.53 26.55
C ASP A 300 13.89 4.98 27.59
N LYS A 301 12.86 4.16 27.81
CA LYS A 301 11.83 4.41 28.83
C LYS A 301 12.41 4.71 30.21
N GLU A 302 13.51 4.04 30.56
CA GLU A 302 14.22 4.25 31.82
C GLU A 302 14.76 5.67 31.97
N PHE A 303 15.30 6.25 30.88
CA PHE A 303 15.75 7.65 30.88
C PHE A 303 14.56 8.60 30.98
N VAL A 304 13.51 8.37 30.19
CA VAL A 304 12.31 9.22 30.19
C VAL A 304 11.67 9.29 31.57
N LEU A 305 11.59 8.16 32.28
CA LEU A 305 11.08 8.09 33.65
C LEU A 305 11.96 8.80 34.69
N SER A 306 13.21 9.17 34.34
CA SER A 306 14.13 9.91 35.21
C SER A 306 14.02 11.43 35.08
N LEU A 307 13.21 11.93 34.14
CA LEU A 307 12.99 13.36 33.93
C LEU A 307 11.89 13.86 34.88
N SER A 308 12.07 15.04 35.48
CA SER A 308 10.96 15.74 36.16
C SER A 308 10.04 16.45 35.16
N GLU A 309 8.81 16.75 35.56
CA GLU A 309 7.83 17.45 34.71
C GLU A 309 8.38 18.77 34.12
N ASP A 310 9.15 19.53 34.91
CA ASP A 310 9.78 20.79 34.49
C ASP A 310 10.95 20.62 33.49
N GLU A 311 11.53 19.42 33.40
CA GLU A 311 12.67 19.09 32.51
C GLU A 311 12.23 18.60 31.13
N THR A 312 10.92 18.41 30.96
CA THR A 312 10.30 18.07 29.68
C THR A 312 9.65 19.32 29.10
N LEU A 313 9.95 19.66 27.84
CA LEU A 313 9.14 20.64 27.14
C LEU A 313 7.87 19.92 26.75
N ASP A 314 6.81 20.14 27.52
CA ASP A 314 5.51 19.59 27.21
C ASP A 314 5.10 20.09 25.82
N ALA A 315 4.67 19.17 24.98
CA ALA A 315 4.17 19.51 23.66
C ALA A 315 2.89 20.36 23.72
N TYR A 316 2.41 20.71 24.91
CA TYR A 316 1.49 21.82 25.12
C TYR A 316 1.97 23.15 24.50
N PHE A 317 3.27 23.38 24.26
CA PHE A 317 3.76 24.58 23.55
C PHE A 317 3.81 24.46 22.01
N ARG A 318 3.79 23.24 21.48
CA ARG A 318 3.54 22.92 20.06
C ARG A 318 2.78 21.60 20.02
N GLU A 319 1.45 21.69 19.91
CA GLU A 319 0.53 20.55 20.01
C GLU A 319 1.14 19.27 19.39
N THR A 320 1.45 18.25 20.22
CA THR A 320 1.77 16.91 19.70
C THR A 320 0.59 16.45 18.88
N ILE A 321 0.81 16.23 17.58
CA ILE A 321 -0.24 15.78 16.68
C ILE A 321 -0.05 14.29 16.45
N ILE A 322 -0.82 13.50 17.20
CA ILE A 322 -0.98 12.08 16.91
C ILE A 322 -1.86 11.95 15.65
N LYS A 323 -1.30 11.41 14.57
CA LYS A 323 -2.04 11.13 13.33
C LYS A 323 -2.05 9.62 13.08
N PRO A 324 -3.20 9.03 12.73
CA PRO A 324 -3.23 7.64 12.29
C PRO A 324 -2.32 7.45 11.07
N ILE A 325 -1.67 6.28 10.97
CA ILE A 325 -0.85 5.95 9.79
C ILE A 325 -1.72 5.91 8.54
N LEU A 326 -2.87 5.21 8.62
CA LEU A 326 -3.80 5.10 7.51
C LEU A 326 -4.74 6.31 7.40
N PRO A 327 -5.16 6.66 6.17
CA PRO A 327 -6.05 7.80 5.93
C PRO A 327 -7.40 7.65 6.65
N LYS A 328 -7.91 8.76 7.21
CA LYS A 328 -9.28 8.82 7.73
C LYS A 328 -10.21 9.35 6.65
N LEU A 329 -11.23 8.57 6.29
CA LEU A 329 -12.21 8.95 5.30
C LEU A 329 -13.14 10.06 5.83
N LYS A 330 -13.44 11.04 4.98
CA LYS A 330 -14.25 12.23 5.24
C LYS A 330 -15.31 12.38 4.16
N PHE A 331 -16.50 11.88 4.45
CA PHE A 331 -17.65 12.03 3.54
C PHE A 331 -18.34 13.37 3.76
N ILE A 332 -18.88 13.97 2.69
CA ILE A 332 -19.54 15.29 2.73
C ILE A 332 -20.71 15.32 3.74
N ASN A 333 -21.38 14.19 3.96
CA ASN A 333 -22.51 14.07 4.88
C ASN A 333 -22.12 13.60 6.29
N SER A 334 -20.83 13.38 6.56
CA SER A 334 -20.40 12.87 7.86
C SER A 334 -20.69 13.90 8.97
N LYS A 335 -21.48 13.49 9.97
CA LYS A 335 -21.73 14.31 11.16
C LYS A 335 -20.54 14.22 12.09
N ARG A 336 -19.80 15.32 12.22
CA ARG A 336 -18.75 15.43 13.23
C ARG A 336 -19.40 15.60 14.59
N VAL A 337 -19.27 14.60 15.46
CA VAL A 337 -19.58 14.76 16.88
C VAL A 337 -18.32 15.27 17.55
N THR A 338 -18.32 16.55 17.91
CA THR A 338 -17.25 17.15 18.71
C THR A 338 -17.76 17.42 20.10
N SER A 339 -17.04 16.95 21.11
CA SER A 339 -17.20 17.39 22.48
C SER A 339 -15.87 17.94 22.97
N THR A 340 -15.91 19.14 23.53
CA THR A 340 -14.78 19.73 24.24
C THR A 340 -14.60 19.00 25.55
N ILE A 341 -13.46 18.34 25.73
CA ILE A 341 -13.04 17.79 27.01
C ILE A 341 -12.20 18.87 27.68
N ASN A 342 -12.66 19.39 28.81
CA ASN A 342 -11.82 20.24 29.65
C ASN A 342 -10.79 19.33 30.34
N PRO A 343 -9.48 19.55 30.20
CA PRO A 343 -8.48 18.71 30.87
C PRO A 343 -8.59 18.74 32.40
N ASN A 344 -9.30 19.73 32.98
CA ASN A 344 -9.50 19.88 34.43
C ASN A 344 -10.75 19.18 34.99
N VAL A 345 -11.51 18.41 34.19
CA VAL A 345 -12.68 17.67 34.72
C VAL A 345 -12.29 16.30 35.30
N SER A 346 -13.07 15.86 36.29
CA SER A 346 -12.89 14.57 36.96
C SER A 346 -13.04 13.39 35.99
N SER A 347 -12.41 12.24 36.31
CA SER A 347 -12.53 11.00 35.54
C SER A 347 -13.99 10.56 35.34
N ASP A 348 -14.85 10.81 36.34
CA ASP A 348 -16.26 10.45 36.29
C ASP A 348 -17.06 11.35 35.33
N GLU A 349 -16.72 12.64 35.25
CA GLU A 349 -17.32 13.55 34.26
C GLU A 349 -16.86 13.22 32.85
N VAL A 350 -15.58 12.92 32.64
CA VAL A 350 -15.06 12.45 31.34
C VAL A 350 -15.77 11.17 30.91
N ASN A 351 -15.94 10.20 31.82
CA ASN A 351 -16.69 8.98 31.56
C ASN A 351 -18.17 9.25 31.24
N SER A 352 -18.80 10.22 31.92
CA SER A 352 -20.19 10.61 31.66
C SER A 352 -20.37 11.29 30.28
N ILE A 353 -19.39 12.09 29.85
CA ILE A 353 -19.35 12.71 28.53
C ILE A 353 -19.17 11.63 27.46
N ILE A 354 -18.23 10.70 27.66
CA ILE A 354 -18.01 9.55 26.77
C ILE A 354 -19.29 8.70 26.67
N LEU A 355 -19.94 8.38 27.78
CA LEU A 355 -21.19 7.64 27.83
C LEU A 355 -22.33 8.39 27.11
N ASN A 356 -22.42 9.71 27.24
CA ASN A 356 -23.41 10.51 26.50
C ASN A 356 -23.13 10.56 24.99
N ILE A 357 -21.87 10.63 24.57
CA ILE A 357 -21.48 10.50 23.16
C ILE A 357 -21.85 9.11 22.65
N GLN A 358 -21.56 8.06 23.41
CA GLN A 358 -21.91 6.68 23.07
C GLN A 358 -23.43 6.49 22.97
N ASN A 359 -24.22 6.98 23.94
CA ASN A 359 -25.68 6.87 23.95
C ASN A 359 -26.36 7.70 22.84
N ASN A 360 -25.74 8.79 22.39
CA ASN A 360 -26.21 9.51 21.20
C ASN A 360 -25.77 8.82 19.90
N ALA A 361 -24.62 8.15 19.90
CA ALA A 361 -24.13 7.33 18.80
C ALA A 361 -24.91 6.01 18.64
N THR A 362 -25.49 5.41 19.69
CA THR A 362 -26.25 4.14 19.59
C THR A 362 -27.50 4.23 18.69
N LYS A 363 -27.96 5.44 18.33
CA LYS A 363 -29.03 5.63 17.31
C LYS A 363 -28.50 5.62 15.88
N ILE A 364 -27.19 5.70 15.68
CA ILE A 364 -26.49 5.76 14.40
C ILE A 364 -25.73 4.44 14.25
N LYS A 365 -26.20 3.57 13.37
CA LYS A 365 -25.46 2.34 13.05
C LYS A 365 -24.19 2.71 12.27
N SER A 366 -23.06 2.21 12.72
CA SER A 366 -21.78 2.28 12.03
C SER A 366 -21.79 1.48 10.74
N PHE A 367 -20.78 1.70 9.89
CA PHE A 367 -20.68 0.95 8.64
C PHE A 367 -20.59 -0.55 8.88
N SER A 368 -19.73 -0.96 9.82
CA SER A 368 -19.60 -2.37 10.22
C SER A 368 -20.94 -2.96 10.66
N GLU A 369 -21.73 -2.23 11.46
CA GLU A 369 -23.03 -2.74 11.93
C GLU A 369 -24.07 -2.88 10.80
N ILE A 370 -24.11 -1.94 9.86
CA ILE A 370 -25.04 -2.04 8.72
C ILE A 370 -24.56 -3.13 7.76
N PHE A 371 -23.25 -3.19 7.51
CA PHE A 371 -22.64 -4.18 6.64
C PHE A 371 -22.82 -5.60 7.21
N ASP A 372 -22.68 -5.79 8.53
CA ASP A 372 -23.02 -7.03 9.23
C ASP A 372 -24.47 -7.45 8.99
N ILE A 373 -25.42 -6.51 9.13
CA ILE A 373 -26.85 -6.76 8.86
C ILE A 373 -27.09 -7.15 7.39
N GLU A 374 -26.37 -6.54 6.44
CA GLU A 374 -26.53 -6.86 5.02
C GLU A 374 -25.90 -8.21 4.64
N ILE A 375 -24.81 -8.59 5.30
CA ILE A 375 -24.32 -9.98 5.25
C ILE A 375 -25.40 -10.92 5.77
N GLU A 376 -25.96 -10.66 6.96
CA GLU A 376 -27.03 -11.49 7.55
C GLU A 376 -28.24 -11.62 6.61
N LYS A 377 -28.66 -10.54 5.95
CA LYS A 377 -29.81 -10.54 5.01
C LYS A 377 -29.53 -11.32 3.74
N THR A 378 -28.34 -11.15 3.17
CA THR A 378 -27.88 -11.90 1.97
C THR A 378 -27.86 -13.41 2.28
N GLU A 379 -27.57 -13.77 3.53
CA GLU A 379 -27.53 -15.14 4.05
C GLU A 379 -28.89 -15.68 4.49
N ALA A 380 -29.85 -14.85 4.92
CA ALA A 380 -31.19 -15.31 5.31
C ALA A 380 -31.93 -16.04 4.18
N VAL A 381 -31.50 -15.85 2.92
CA VAL A 381 -31.99 -16.57 1.73
C VAL A 381 -31.43 -18.00 1.63
N ARG A 382 -30.35 -18.36 2.36
CA ARG A 382 -29.71 -19.69 2.34
C ARG A 382 -29.15 -20.07 3.73
N LYS A 383 -29.91 -20.87 4.48
CA LYS A 383 -29.60 -21.34 5.85
C LYS A 383 -28.21 -22.01 5.98
N SER A 384 -27.20 -21.27 6.45
CA SER A 384 -26.13 -21.78 7.33
C SER A 384 -25.48 -20.60 8.08
N LYS A 385 -25.42 -20.69 9.43
CA LYS A 385 -24.91 -19.64 10.34
C LYS A 385 -23.42 -19.44 10.11
N ASN A 386 -22.96 -18.30 9.58
CA ASN A 386 -21.55 -18.21 9.19
C ASN A 386 -20.81 -16.90 9.45
N ILE A 387 -21.41 -15.89 10.11
CA ILE A 387 -20.64 -14.86 10.83
C ILE A 387 -21.09 -14.79 12.28
N ALA A 388 -20.16 -14.96 13.23
CA ALA A 388 -20.48 -14.79 14.64
C ALA A 388 -20.49 -13.29 14.99
N LEU A 389 -21.66 -12.66 14.87
CA LEU A 389 -21.90 -11.24 15.17
C LEU A 389 -21.47 -10.80 16.56
N LYS A 390 -21.40 -11.74 17.51
CA LYS A 390 -20.97 -11.49 18.89
C LYS A 390 -19.48 -11.72 19.12
N ASN A 391 -18.78 -12.39 18.21
CA ASN A 391 -17.36 -12.71 18.35
C ASN A 391 -16.54 -11.99 17.29
N LYS A 392 -15.89 -10.90 17.72
CA LYS A 392 -14.97 -10.07 16.92
C LYS A 392 -14.00 -10.88 16.06
N GLN A 393 -13.36 -11.92 16.62
CA GLN A 393 -12.35 -12.70 15.90
C GLN A 393 -12.94 -13.43 14.70
N ILE A 394 -14.12 -14.03 14.87
CA ILE A 394 -14.82 -14.74 13.80
C ILE A 394 -15.34 -13.74 12.77
N ARG A 395 -15.95 -12.64 13.20
CA ARG A 395 -16.45 -11.59 12.29
C ARG A 395 -15.35 -11.00 11.41
N ASN A 396 -14.23 -10.62 12.00
CA ASN A 396 -13.11 -10.08 11.24
C ASN A 396 -12.52 -11.11 10.26
N LYS A 397 -12.51 -12.40 10.64
CA LYS A 397 -12.13 -13.49 9.74
C LYS A 397 -13.08 -13.61 8.54
N ASP A 398 -14.38 -13.51 8.75
CA ASP A 398 -15.35 -13.58 7.64
C ASP A 398 -15.24 -12.36 6.71
N TYR A 399 -14.93 -11.17 7.22
CA TYR A 399 -14.58 -10.02 6.36
C TYR A 399 -13.32 -10.30 5.53
N ALA A 400 -12.27 -10.83 6.16
CA ALA A 400 -11.04 -11.20 5.47
C ALA A 400 -11.31 -12.25 4.37
N ASP A 401 -12.16 -13.25 4.64
CA ASP A 401 -12.60 -14.25 3.67
C ASP A 401 -13.37 -13.60 2.50
N ALA A 402 -14.25 -12.62 2.78
CA ALA A 402 -15.01 -11.92 1.76
C ALA A 402 -14.10 -11.15 0.79
N PHE A 403 -13.13 -10.39 1.31
CA PHE A 403 -12.15 -9.69 0.47
C PHE A 403 -11.26 -10.67 -0.30
N TYR A 404 -10.86 -11.78 0.32
CA TYR A 404 -10.09 -12.82 -0.37
C TYR A 404 -10.85 -13.42 -1.54
N ILE A 405 -12.11 -13.81 -1.34
CA ILE A 405 -12.99 -14.33 -2.39
C ILE A 405 -13.15 -13.30 -3.51
N TYR A 406 -13.38 -12.03 -3.17
CA TYR A 406 -13.51 -10.96 -4.17
C TYR A 406 -12.25 -10.84 -5.03
N ASP A 407 -11.07 -10.84 -4.42
CA ASP A 407 -9.79 -10.78 -5.12
C ASP A 407 -9.61 -12.01 -6.05
N LEU A 408 -9.95 -13.23 -5.58
CA LEU A 408 -9.90 -14.45 -6.40
C LEU A 408 -10.84 -14.40 -7.62
N TYR A 409 -12.08 -13.95 -7.44
CA TYR A 409 -13.02 -13.76 -8.55
C TYR A 409 -12.48 -12.78 -9.58
N HIS A 410 -11.87 -11.69 -9.12
CA HIS A 410 -11.31 -10.68 -10.00
C HIS A 410 -10.09 -11.22 -10.77
N MET A 411 -9.18 -11.93 -10.10
CA MET A 411 -7.93 -12.40 -10.70
C MET A 411 -8.15 -13.58 -11.64
N ILE A 412 -8.82 -14.64 -11.17
CA ILE A 412 -9.10 -15.84 -11.98
C ILE A 412 -10.14 -15.51 -13.06
N GLY A 413 -11.18 -14.75 -12.70
CA GLY A 413 -12.23 -14.34 -13.63
C GLY A 413 -11.71 -13.49 -14.80
N ASN A 414 -10.75 -12.59 -14.56
CA ASN A 414 -10.11 -11.83 -15.63
C ASN A 414 -9.37 -12.75 -16.62
N LYS A 415 -8.67 -13.79 -16.13
CA LYS A 415 -8.00 -14.76 -17.00
C LYS A 415 -9.01 -15.59 -17.80
N PHE A 416 -10.12 -16.00 -17.18
CA PHE A 416 -11.21 -16.67 -17.87
C PHE A 416 -11.79 -15.79 -18.99
N ASN A 417 -12.08 -14.53 -18.71
CA ASN A 417 -12.60 -13.57 -19.69
C ASN A 417 -11.62 -13.35 -20.87
N ASN A 418 -10.32 -13.29 -20.60
CA ASN A 418 -9.31 -13.16 -21.65
C ASN A 418 -9.28 -14.40 -22.57
N LEU A 419 -9.39 -15.61 -22.02
CA LEU A 419 -9.47 -16.83 -22.82
C LEU A 419 -10.78 -16.91 -23.62
N ILE A 420 -11.90 -16.49 -23.03
CA ILE A 420 -13.19 -16.39 -23.73
C ILE A 420 -13.04 -15.50 -24.96
N LYS A 421 -12.43 -14.32 -24.83
CA LYS A 421 -12.16 -13.43 -25.98
C LYS A 421 -11.26 -14.10 -27.03
N LYS A 422 -10.16 -14.74 -26.63
CA LYS A 422 -9.29 -15.48 -27.56
C LYS A 422 -10.05 -16.57 -28.34
N LEU A 423 -10.95 -17.29 -27.67
CA LEU A 423 -11.80 -18.32 -28.29
C LEU A 423 -12.78 -17.72 -29.31
N GLU A 424 -13.43 -16.61 -28.95
CA GLU A 424 -14.35 -15.89 -29.82
C GLU A 424 -13.64 -15.34 -31.06
N ASP A 425 -12.43 -14.78 -30.89
CA ASP A 425 -11.59 -14.29 -31.98
C ASP A 425 -11.14 -15.42 -32.92
N GLU A 426 -10.68 -16.56 -32.37
CA GLU A 426 -10.32 -17.75 -33.17
C GLU A 426 -11.53 -18.24 -33.98
N ALA A 427 -12.71 -18.32 -33.36
CA ALA A 427 -13.94 -18.72 -34.05
C ALA A 427 -14.30 -17.74 -35.17
N ALA A 428 -14.23 -16.43 -34.93
CA ALA A 428 -14.52 -15.40 -35.92
C ALA A 428 -13.56 -15.47 -37.12
N ILE A 429 -12.26 -15.70 -36.87
CA ILE A 429 -11.25 -15.90 -37.92
C ILE A 429 -11.58 -17.14 -38.75
N ASN A 430 -11.92 -18.26 -38.11
CA ASN A 430 -12.23 -19.50 -38.81
C ASN A 430 -13.53 -19.40 -39.62
N ILE A 431 -14.54 -18.70 -39.12
CA ILE A 431 -15.78 -18.42 -39.86
C ILE A 431 -15.48 -17.58 -41.12
N LYS A 432 -14.67 -16.53 -40.99
CA LYS A 432 -14.23 -15.71 -42.15
C LYS A 432 -13.46 -16.53 -43.19
N LYS A 433 -12.63 -17.50 -42.76
CA LYS A 433 -11.92 -18.42 -43.66
C LYS A 433 -12.90 -19.31 -44.43
N VAL A 434 -13.93 -19.86 -43.78
CA VAL A 434 -14.99 -20.66 -44.43
C VAL A 434 -15.77 -19.82 -45.45
N GLU A 435 -16.07 -18.55 -45.14
CA GLU A 435 -16.79 -17.66 -46.05
C GLU A 435 -16.02 -17.40 -47.35
N LYS A 436 -14.70 -17.15 -47.23
CA LYS A 436 -13.82 -16.82 -48.35
C LYS A 436 -13.30 -18.04 -49.11
N SER A 437 -13.42 -19.24 -48.55
CA SER A 437 -12.86 -20.45 -49.15
C SER A 437 -13.67 -20.89 -50.38
N PRO A 438 -13.01 -21.18 -51.52
CA PRO A 438 -13.65 -21.78 -52.69
C PRO A 438 -14.00 -23.26 -52.48
N ASN A 439 -13.42 -23.92 -51.48
CA ASN A 439 -13.63 -25.36 -51.19
C ASN A 439 -15.05 -25.68 -50.68
N PHE A 440 -15.84 -24.66 -50.35
CA PHE A 440 -17.24 -24.81 -49.94
C PHE A 440 -18.15 -24.19 -50.99
N GLU A 441 -18.50 -24.99 -51.99
CA GLU A 441 -19.18 -24.52 -53.22
C GLU A 441 -20.62 -24.05 -52.98
N THR A 442 -21.33 -24.60 -51.99
CA THR A 442 -22.74 -24.26 -51.72
C THR A 442 -22.93 -23.45 -50.44
N LYS A 443 -23.98 -22.62 -50.42
CA LYS A 443 -24.39 -21.89 -49.21
C LYS A 443 -24.68 -22.84 -48.04
N GLU A 444 -25.23 -24.02 -48.32
CA GLU A 444 -25.52 -25.05 -47.32
C GLU A 444 -24.26 -25.64 -46.70
N ARG A 445 -23.22 -25.94 -47.51
CA ARG A 445 -21.93 -26.43 -47.00
C ARG A 445 -21.24 -25.38 -46.13
N LYS A 446 -21.23 -24.11 -46.56
CA LYS A 446 -20.70 -23.01 -45.76
C LYS A 446 -21.45 -22.85 -44.43
N LYS A 447 -22.78 -23.00 -44.43
CA LYS A 447 -23.60 -22.96 -43.22
C LYS A 447 -23.26 -24.12 -42.28
N GLY A 448 -23.15 -25.35 -42.80
CA GLY A 448 -22.80 -26.52 -42.00
C GLY A 448 -21.44 -26.42 -41.31
N GLU A 449 -20.42 -25.88 -41.98
CA GLU A 449 -19.10 -25.67 -41.35
C GLU A 449 -19.11 -24.56 -40.30
N LYS A 450 -19.84 -23.46 -40.54
CA LYS A 450 -20.04 -22.42 -39.51
C LYS A 450 -20.75 -22.97 -38.27
N ASP A 451 -21.76 -23.80 -38.45
CA ASP A 451 -22.49 -24.43 -37.35
C ASP A 451 -21.58 -25.37 -36.54
N LYS A 452 -20.66 -26.09 -37.18
CA LYS A 452 -19.63 -26.88 -36.49
C LYS A 452 -18.70 -26.01 -35.65
N ILE A 453 -18.21 -24.89 -36.20
CA ILE A 453 -17.34 -23.94 -35.48
C ILE A 453 -18.09 -23.37 -34.25
N ASN A 454 -19.32 -22.92 -34.42
CA ASN A 454 -20.14 -22.39 -33.33
C ASN A 454 -20.42 -23.45 -32.25
N LYS A 455 -20.69 -24.69 -32.64
CA LYS A 455 -20.87 -25.81 -31.69
C LYS A 455 -19.59 -26.11 -30.91
N LEU A 456 -18.44 -26.05 -31.57
CA LEU A 456 -17.13 -26.22 -30.92
C LEU A 456 -16.83 -25.08 -29.95
N LEU A 457 -17.04 -23.84 -30.37
CA LEU A 457 -16.89 -22.64 -29.53
C LEU A 457 -17.75 -22.75 -28.27
N LYS A 458 -19.05 -23.06 -28.40
CA LYS A 458 -19.96 -23.17 -27.27
C LYS A 458 -19.50 -24.22 -26.24
N LYS A 459 -18.95 -25.35 -26.69
CA LYS A 459 -18.39 -26.37 -25.80
C LYS A 459 -17.15 -25.86 -25.06
N ASN A 460 -16.23 -25.22 -25.78
CA ASN A 460 -14.99 -24.69 -25.20
C ASN A 460 -15.25 -23.54 -24.22
N LEU A 461 -16.19 -22.63 -24.53
CA LEU A 461 -16.62 -21.55 -23.63
C LEU A 461 -17.20 -22.06 -22.32
N SER A 462 -17.85 -23.24 -22.33
CA SER A 462 -18.48 -23.80 -21.13
C SER A 462 -17.49 -24.10 -20.00
N LEU A 463 -16.20 -24.35 -20.33
CA LEU A 463 -15.11 -24.58 -19.38
C LEU A 463 -14.79 -23.34 -18.53
N PHE A 464 -15.10 -22.15 -19.04
CA PHE A 464 -14.82 -20.86 -18.38
C PHE A 464 -16.10 -20.21 -17.86
N SER A 465 -17.16 -20.98 -17.66
CA SER A 465 -18.41 -20.45 -17.13
C SER A 465 -18.28 -20.04 -15.66
N LYS A 466 -19.21 -19.19 -15.21
CA LYS A 466 -19.29 -18.79 -13.81
C LYS A 466 -19.35 -19.98 -12.85
N VAL A 467 -20.00 -21.08 -13.25
CA VAL A 467 -20.09 -22.30 -12.45
C VAL A 467 -18.71 -22.92 -12.21
N TYR A 468 -17.86 -22.99 -13.24
CA TYR A 468 -16.49 -23.49 -13.09
C TYR A 468 -15.65 -22.55 -12.23
N LEU A 469 -15.80 -21.23 -12.41
CA LEU A 469 -15.11 -20.26 -11.55
C LEU A 469 -15.46 -20.46 -10.06
N ASP A 470 -16.74 -20.69 -9.76
CA ASP A 470 -17.18 -20.98 -8.39
C ASP A 470 -16.56 -22.27 -7.84
N ILE A 471 -16.43 -23.31 -8.68
CA ILE A 471 -15.79 -24.60 -8.32
C ILE A 471 -14.30 -24.42 -8.05
N GLU A 472 -13.59 -23.64 -8.87
CA GLU A 472 -12.16 -23.37 -8.65
C GLU A 472 -11.93 -22.57 -7.37
N ILE A 473 -12.74 -21.53 -7.12
CA ILE A 473 -12.65 -20.77 -5.87
C ILE A 473 -12.99 -21.64 -4.66
N GLN A 474 -13.95 -22.57 -4.79
CA GLN A 474 -14.22 -23.56 -3.75
C GLN A 474 -13.01 -24.46 -3.46
N LYS A 475 -12.27 -24.91 -4.49
CA LYS A 475 -11.06 -25.73 -4.29
C LYS A 475 -9.97 -24.97 -3.53
N ILE A 476 -9.83 -23.67 -3.78
CA ILE A 476 -8.84 -22.82 -3.11
C ILE A 476 -9.26 -22.52 -1.66
N THR A 477 -10.52 -22.14 -1.45
CA THR A 477 -11.01 -21.63 -0.17
C THR A 477 -11.55 -22.71 0.78
N ASN A 478 -11.89 -23.89 0.26
CA ASN A 478 -12.62 -24.95 0.96
C ASN A 478 -13.98 -24.50 1.54
N LEU A 479 -14.60 -23.45 0.97
CA LEU A 479 -15.91 -22.95 1.38
C LEU A 479 -17.04 -23.50 0.51
N GLU A 480 -18.27 -23.50 1.03
CA GLU A 480 -19.45 -23.85 0.25
C GLU A 480 -19.68 -22.82 -0.87
N ILE A 481 -20.02 -23.29 -2.09
CA ILE A 481 -20.34 -22.44 -3.24
C ILE A 481 -21.44 -21.41 -2.93
N SER A 482 -22.41 -21.78 -2.09
CA SER A 482 -23.47 -20.88 -1.61
C SER A 482 -22.89 -19.66 -0.87
N LYS A 483 -21.96 -19.88 0.07
CA LYS A 483 -21.27 -18.84 0.84
C LYS A 483 -20.37 -18.00 -0.07
N ILE A 484 -19.59 -18.64 -0.94
CA ILE A 484 -18.70 -17.97 -1.90
C ILE A 484 -19.48 -16.98 -2.77
N ARG A 485 -20.61 -17.42 -3.35
CA ARG A 485 -21.46 -16.57 -4.19
C ARG A 485 -22.09 -15.41 -3.40
N GLY A 486 -22.51 -15.65 -2.16
CA GLY A 486 -23.09 -14.63 -1.30
C GLY A 486 -22.09 -13.52 -0.99
N LEU A 487 -20.91 -13.89 -0.48
CA LEU A 487 -19.84 -12.95 -0.14
C LEU A 487 -19.34 -12.18 -1.36
N HIS A 488 -19.15 -12.84 -2.49
CA HIS A 488 -18.75 -12.16 -3.73
C HIS A 488 -19.81 -11.18 -4.21
N SER A 489 -21.09 -11.56 -4.22
CA SER A 489 -22.18 -10.66 -4.65
C SER A 489 -22.24 -9.41 -3.78
N LEU A 490 -22.08 -9.58 -2.48
CA LEU A 490 -22.05 -8.50 -1.52
C LEU A 490 -20.84 -7.58 -1.77
N MET A 491 -19.64 -8.14 -1.84
CA MET A 491 -18.42 -7.34 -2.13
C MET A 491 -18.55 -6.58 -3.45
N LYS A 492 -19.13 -7.20 -4.48
CA LYS A 492 -19.40 -6.55 -5.76
C LYS A 492 -20.33 -5.33 -5.60
N GLU A 493 -21.43 -5.48 -4.86
CA GLU A 493 -22.38 -4.41 -4.59
C GLU A 493 -21.74 -3.24 -3.83
N TYR A 494 -20.92 -3.52 -2.83
CA TYR A 494 -20.28 -2.47 -2.05
C TYR A 494 -19.11 -1.82 -2.80
N ILE A 495 -18.24 -2.61 -3.40
CA ILE A 495 -17.04 -2.14 -4.07
C ILE A 495 -17.39 -1.52 -5.43
N GLU A 496 -18.07 -2.24 -6.31
CA GLU A 496 -18.30 -1.80 -7.69
C GLU A 496 -19.47 -0.80 -7.79
N GLU A 497 -20.60 -1.08 -7.12
CA GLU A 497 -21.76 -0.19 -7.14
C GLU A 497 -21.66 0.97 -6.12
N CYS A 498 -20.55 1.05 -5.39
CA CYS A 498 -20.27 2.07 -4.38
C CYS A 498 -21.36 2.21 -3.30
N LYS A 499 -22.07 1.12 -2.95
CA LYS A 499 -23.16 1.18 -1.96
C LYS A 499 -22.71 1.45 -0.54
N PHE A 500 -21.41 1.42 -0.27
CA PHE A 500 -20.84 1.91 1.00
C PHE A 500 -21.26 3.37 1.30
N LYS A 501 -21.61 4.16 0.28
CA LYS A 501 -22.13 5.53 0.41
C LYS A 501 -23.49 5.62 1.09
N ASN A 502 -24.32 4.58 0.99
CA ASN A 502 -25.68 4.56 1.54
C ASN A 502 -25.71 4.13 3.02
N ILE A 503 -24.56 3.71 3.53
CA ILE A 503 -24.38 3.20 4.89
C ILE A 503 -23.91 4.29 5.86
N ILE A 504 -23.34 5.38 5.36
CA ILE A 504 -22.76 6.49 6.11
C ILE A 504 -23.66 7.71 5.99
#